data_AF-A0A8H8RA83-F1
#
_entry.id   AF-A0A8H8RA83-F1
#
_cell.length_a   1.000
_cell.length_b   1.000
_cell.length_c   1.000
_cell.angle_alpha   90.00
_cell.angle_beta   90.00
_cell.angle_gamma   90.00
#
_symmetry.space_group_name_H-M   'P 1'
#
loop_
_entity.id
_entity.type
_entity.pdbx_description
1 polymer ?
#
loop_
_entity_poly.entity_id
_entity_poly.type
_entity_poly.pdbx_seq_one_letter_code
_entity_poly.pdbx_strand_id
1 'polypeptide(L)'
;MISPVSNRPRTSRVFVSLSAAIFLFICFVGRRHMHELPIEVIEQHVVKQSGGAYRIPKGALPSVNLVVAATSNEDYSWAKNDLKVPGMVVVPYIADNMSAPYHPQMNKGHEAMMYHQYFYDFYDNLPDISILVHSQSHSWHVDQLLDQSMIFSLNHLDLREVQQRQFLNLRVTWGFGCMAGAINTTRANEESGVLPEQKEMQEAFRANFNLYDIPEILATPCCSQIAVTKERILSVPKEQYKHHIDWLLNTPLEDAISGRTWEHMWQYLFLQKAIDCPLEHKAYCRLYHICFGGREQYDEFIELQQGAQKLDQELSKINEFEEHWEEYGKEKEDAEENGEKNEDVKGAIEVEKKANSKMKIKLQRELASIREAIRIRKEIAV
;
A
#
# COMPACT_ATOMS: atom_id res chain seq x y z
N MET A 1 -31.82 -47.14 -26.72
CA MET A 1 -30.56 -46.39 -26.70
C MET A 1 -30.77 -45.14 -25.85
N ILE A 2 -29.86 -44.93 -24.91
CA ILE A 2 -29.97 -44.14 -23.69
C ILE A 2 -30.16 -42.63 -23.95
N SER A 3 -31.31 -42.14 -23.47
CA SER A 3 -31.70 -40.88 -22.82
C SER A 3 -30.99 -39.53 -23.07
N PRO A 4 -31.78 -38.45 -23.30
CA PRO A 4 -31.38 -37.05 -23.21
C PRO A 4 -31.76 -36.45 -21.85
N VAL A 5 -30.83 -35.89 -21.07
CA VAL A 5 -31.16 -35.04 -19.91
C VAL A 5 -30.04 -34.02 -19.64
N SER A 6 -30.22 -32.76 -20.06
CA SER A 6 -29.61 -31.60 -19.40
C SER A 6 -30.72 -30.84 -18.66
N ASN A 7 -31.34 -31.52 -17.70
CA ASN A 7 -32.22 -30.89 -16.70
C ASN A 7 -31.34 -30.42 -15.54
N ARG A 8 -30.80 -29.20 -15.65
CA ARG A 8 -30.75 -28.36 -14.45
C ARG A 8 -32.11 -27.67 -14.33
N PRO A 9 -32.74 -27.68 -13.14
CA PRO A 9 -34.04 -27.05 -12.96
C PRO A 9 -33.97 -25.58 -13.41
N ARG A 10 -35.03 -25.08 -14.04
CA ARG A 10 -35.10 -23.73 -14.63
C ARG A 10 -34.70 -22.63 -13.63
N THR A 11 -34.95 -22.88 -12.34
CA THR A 11 -34.50 -22.08 -11.19
C THR A 11 -32.98 -21.96 -11.11
N SER A 12 -32.21 -23.04 -11.30
CA SER A 12 -30.74 -23.04 -11.25
C SER A 12 -30.09 -22.21 -12.36
N ARG A 13 -30.69 -22.17 -13.56
CA ARG A 13 -30.21 -21.28 -14.64
C ARG A 13 -30.50 -19.81 -14.32
N VAL A 14 -31.67 -19.53 -13.75
CA VAL A 14 -32.03 -18.17 -13.33
C VAL A 14 -31.13 -17.69 -12.19
N PHE A 15 -30.84 -18.53 -11.18
CA PHE A 15 -29.93 -18.19 -10.08
C PHE A 15 -28.50 -17.92 -10.54
N VAL A 16 -27.94 -18.74 -11.45
CA VAL A 16 -26.59 -18.49 -11.99
C VAL A 16 -26.55 -17.20 -12.81
N SER A 17 -27.57 -16.92 -13.62
CA SER A 17 -27.67 -15.66 -14.36
C SER A 17 -27.89 -14.45 -13.45
N LEU A 18 -28.66 -14.60 -12.37
CA LEU A 18 -28.92 -13.54 -11.39
C LEU A 18 -27.67 -13.26 -10.55
N SER A 19 -26.93 -14.29 -10.12
CA SER A 19 -25.66 -14.15 -9.43
C SER A 19 -24.60 -13.53 -10.33
N ALA A 20 -24.54 -13.89 -11.62
CA ALA A 20 -23.65 -13.24 -12.58
C ALA A 20 -24.06 -11.77 -12.84
N ALA A 21 -25.36 -11.47 -12.91
CA ALA A 21 -25.85 -10.10 -13.07
C ALA A 21 -25.63 -9.24 -11.82
N ILE A 22 -25.81 -9.80 -10.62
CA ILE A 22 -25.51 -9.16 -9.33
C ILE A 22 -24.00 -8.95 -9.20
N PHE A 23 -23.18 -9.93 -9.59
CA PHE A 23 -21.73 -9.77 -9.59
C PHE A 23 -21.28 -8.70 -10.59
N LEU A 24 -21.83 -8.69 -11.81
CA LEU A 24 -21.58 -7.64 -12.80
C LEU A 24 -22.08 -6.28 -12.30
N PHE A 25 -23.22 -6.22 -11.61
CA PHE A 25 -23.75 -5.00 -11.01
C PHE A 25 -22.89 -4.53 -9.83
N ILE A 26 -22.39 -5.42 -8.99
CA ILE A 26 -21.44 -5.11 -7.90
C ILE A 26 -20.10 -4.65 -8.49
N CYS A 27 -19.61 -5.29 -9.56
CA CYS A 27 -18.42 -4.84 -10.28
C CYS A 27 -18.65 -3.48 -10.95
N PHE A 28 -19.85 -3.20 -11.45
CA PHE A 28 -20.20 -1.95 -12.13
C PHE A 28 -20.47 -0.80 -11.14
N VAL A 29 -21.12 -1.08 -10.01
CA VAL A 29 -21.33 -0.13 -8.90
C VAL A 29 -20.03 0.09 -8.14
N GLY A 30 -19.22 -0.95 -7.92
CA GLY A 30 -17.87 -0.85 -7.36
C GLY A 30 -16.94 -0.03 -8.26
N ARG A 31 -17.02 -0.19 -9.58
CA ARG A 31 -16.37 0.72 -10.55
C ARG A 31 -16.88 2.16 -10.42
N ARG A 32 -18.19 2.36 -10.23
CA ARG A 32 -18.80 3.69 -10.11
C ARG A 32 -18.53 4.40 -8.77
N HIS A 33 -18.15 3.66 -7.72
CA HIS A 33 -17.88 4.24 -6.40
C HIS A 33 -16.41 4.59 -6.17
N MET A 34 -15.55 4.33 -7.16
CA MET A 34 -14.25 4.97 -7.24
C MET A 34 -14.45 6.32 -7.94
N HIS A 35 -14.18 7.42 -7.23
CA HIS A 35 -13.99 8.70 -7.91
C HIS A 35 -12.76 8.55 -8.79
N GLU A 36 -12.96 8.22 -10.07
CA GLU A 36 -11.89 8.26 -11.07
C GLU A 36 -11.40 9.71 -11.14
N LEU A 37 -10.13 9.93 -10.76
CA LEU A 37 -9.47 11.21 -10.96
C LEU A 37 -9.58 11.59 -12.45
N PRO A 38 -9.91 12.85 -12.80
CA PRO A 38 -10.08 13.24 -14.19
C PRO A 38 -8.86 12.88 -15.01
N ILE A 39 -9.06 12.38 -16.24
CA ILE A 39 -7.98 12.00 -17.16
C ILE A 39 -6.99 13.15 -17.36
N GLU A 40 -7.44 14.40 -17.34
CA GLU A 40 -6.62 15.60 -17.41
C GLU A 40 -5.62 15.71 -16.25
N VAL A 41 -6.01 15.32 -15.03
CA VAL A 41 -5.13 15.27 -13.84
C VAL A 41 -4.13 14.12 -13.97
N ILE A 42 -4.56 12.99 -14.53
CA ILE A 42 -3.69 11.84 -14.83
C ILE A 42 -2.67 12.19 -15.94
N GLU A 43 -3.07 12.97 -16.95
CA GLU A 43 -2.25 13.40 -18.07
C GLU A 43 -1.16 14.41 -17.69
N GLN A 44 -1.36 15.22 -16.64
CA GLN A 44 -0.31 16.08 -16.06
C GLN A 44 0.92 15.29 -15.54
N HIS A 45 0.80 13.97 -15.40
CA HIS A 45 1.88 13.07 -15.00
C HIS A 45 2.55 12.37 -16.20
N VAL A 46 2.09 12.62 -17.42
CA VAL A 46 2.72 12.10 -18.65
C VAL A 46 3.89 13.01 -19.04
N VAL A 47 5.06 12.73 -18.47
CA VAL A 47 6.31 13.29 -18.99
C VAL A 47 6.58 12.67 -20.37
N LYS A 48 6.55 13.52 -21.41
CA LYS A 48 6.79 13.17 -22.81
C LYS A 48 8.25 12.69 -22.96
N GLN A 49 8.46 11.39 -23.09
CA GLN A 49 9.79 10.84 -23.37
C GLN A 49 10.24 11.25 -24.78
N SER A 50 11.34 11.99 -24.85
CA SER A 50 12.06 12.21 -26.11
C SER A 50 12.93 10.99 -26.40
N GLY A 51 12.39 10.02 -27.14
CA GLY A 51 13.12 8.88 -27.71
C GLY A 51 13.60 7.86 -26.67
N GLY A 52 12.98 6.67 -26.66
CA GLY A 52 13.21 5.56 -25.72
C GLY A 52 14.59 4.90 -25.74
N ALA A 53 15.68 5.67 -25.84
CA ALA A 53 17.02 5.22 -25.51
C ALA A 53 17.31 5.55 -24.04
N TYR A 54 17.27 4.54 -23.18
CA TYR A 54 17.77 4.64 -21.81
C TYR A 54 19.26 5.01 -21.86
N ARG A 55 19.58 6.31 -21.72
CA ARG A 55 20.97 6.74 -21.56
C ARG A 55 21.34 6.49 -20.11
N ILE A 56 22.30 5.59 -19.88
CA ILE A 56 23.02 5.53 -18.60
C ILE A 56 23.59 6.94 -18.39
N PRO A 57 23.25 7.66 -17.30
CA PRO A 57 23.82 8.96 -17.01
C PRO A 57 25.34 8.82 -17.05
N LYS A 58 25.98 9.57 -17.95
CA LYS A 58 27.44 9.68 -17.94
C LYS A 58 27.79 10.54 -16.73
N GLY A 59 28.35 9.96 -15.68
CA GLY A 59 28.71 10.66 -14.45
C GLY A 59 29.04 9.71 -13.30
N ALA A 60 29.47 10.25 -12.17
CA ALA A 60 29.54 9.49 -10.93
C ALA A 60 28.14 9.02 -10.53
N LEU A 61 28.05 7.86 -9.88
CA LEU A 61 26.78 7.39 -9.31
C LEU A 61 26.29 8.41 -8.26
N PRO A 62 24.98 8.69 -8.18
CA PRO A 62 24.47 9.60 -7.17
C PRO A 62 24.79 9.04 -5.78
N SER A 63 25.22 9.91 -4.88
CA SER A 63 25.26 9.61 -3.45
C SER A 63 23.84 9.41 -2.92
N VAL A 64 23.65 8.41 -2.06
CA VAL A 64 22.32 8.06 -1.54
C VAL A 64 22.36 7.95 -0.03
N ASN A 65 21.44 8.59 0.68
CA ASN A 65 21.13 8.22 2.05
C ASN A 65 19.84 7.40 2.08
N LEU A 66 19.88 6.28 2.79
CA LEU A 66 18.69 5.55 3.22
C LEU A 66 18.40 5.91 4.67
N VAL A 67 17.43 6.80 4.86
CA VAL A 67 16.93 7.22 6.17
C VAL A 67 15.92 6.20 6.64
N VAL A 68 16.20 5.56 7.77
CA VAL A 68 15.32 4.54 8.35
C VAL A 68 14.71 5.08 9.63
N ALA A 69 13.39 5.29 9.64
CA ALA A 69 12.66 5.57 10.86
C ALA A 69 12.45 4.25 11.62
N ALA A 70 12.97 4.19 12.84
CA ALA A 70 12.91 2.98 13.66
C ALA A 70 12.74 3.30 15.15
N THR A 71 12.28 2.32 15.92
CA THR A 71 12.46 2.30 17.38
C THR A 71 13.69 1.50 17.77
N SER A 72 14.13 1.63 19.02
CA SER A 72 15.28 0.93 19.59
C SER A 72 15.17 -0.60 19.54
N ASN A 73 13.95 -1.14 19.44
CA ASN A 73 13.66 -2.58 19.41
C ASN A 73 13.42 -3.14 18.00
N GLU A 74 13.37 -2.30 16.96
CA GLU A 74 13.12 -2.74 15.59
C GLU A 74 14.40 -3.14 14.86
N ASP A 75 14.30 -4.19 14.05
CA ASP A 75 15.41 -4.66 13.23
C ASP A 75 15.45 -3.97 11.86
N TYR A 76 16.52 -3.22 11.64
CA TYR A 76 16.86 -2.59 10.36
C TYR A 76 18.23 -3.05 9.84
N SER A 77 18.77 -4.17 10.34
CA SER A 77 20.08 -4.69 9.94
C SER A 77 20.14 -5.08 8.45
N TRP A 78 19.00 -5.48 7.87
CA TRP A 78 18.83 -5.75 6.45
C TRP A 78 19.25 -4.58 5.55
N ALA A 79 19.07 -3.34 6.01
CA ALA A 79 19.41 -2.15 5.25
C ALA A 79 20.92 -2.06 4.95
N LYS A 80 21.75 -2.68 5.79
CA LYS A 80 23.20 -2.77 5.60
C LYS A 80 23.63 -4.08 4.95
N ASN A 81 22.95 -5.19 5.25
CA ASN A 81 23.41 -6.53 4.91
C ASN A 81 22.92 -7.00 3.52
N ASP A 82 21.73 -6.58 3.10
CA ASP A 82 21.02 -7.20 1.97
C ASP A 82 20.82 -6.25 0.77
N LEU A 83 21.02 -4.95 0.98
CA LEU A 83 20.88 -3.95 -0.07
C LEU A 83 22.13 -3.84 -0.93
N LYS A 84 21.92 -3.70 -2.24
CA LYS A 84 22.96 -3.66 -3.28
C LYS A 84 23.02 -2.30 -3.99
N VAL A 85 22.42 -1.27 -3.41
CA VAL A 85 22.40 0.09 -3.97
C VAL A 85 23.80 0.71 -3.81
N PRO A 86 24.53 1.01 -4.92
CA PRO A 86 25.87 1.54 -4.82
C PRO A 86 25.91 2.93 -4.19
N GLY A 87 26.90 3.19 -3.32
CA GLY A 87 27.10 4.52 -2.71
C GLY A 87 26.04 4.90 -1.66
N MET A 88 25.21 3.94 -1.24
CA MET A 88 24.18 4.14 -0.24
C MET A 88 24.74 4.13 1.18
N VAL A 89 24.36 5.13 1.98
CA VAL A 89 24.67 5.26 3.40
C VAL A 89 23.38 5.13 4.20
N VAL A 90 23.37 4.22 5.18
CA VAL A 90 22.20 4.02 6.06
C VAL A 90 22.25 5.00 7.23
N VAL A 91 21.19 5.79 7.40
CA VAL A 91 21.03 6.81 8.44
C VAL A 91 19.80 6.48 9.30
N PRO A 92 19.96 5.69 10.37
CA PRO A 92 18.83 5.29 11.21
C PRO A 92 18.46 6.42 12.19
N TYR A 93 17.22 6.91 12.13
CA TYR A 93 16.65 7.82 13.12
C TYR A 93 15.86 7.01 14.16
N ILE A 94 16.33 7.01 15.41
CA ILE A 94 15.76 6.19 16.48
C ILE A 94 14.78 7.03 17.32
N ALA A 95 13.51 6.66 17.27
CA ALA A 95 12.40 7.45 17.82
C ALA A 95 12.47 7.63 19.36
N ASP A 96 12.84 6.57 20.06
CA ASP A 96 12.69 6.39 21.51
C ASP A 96 14.04 6.38 22.25
N ASN A 97 15.14 6.75 21.57
CA ASN A 97 16.48 6.76 22.15
C ASN A 97 17.22 8.09 21.90
N MET A 98 17.14 9.00 22.86
CA MET A 98 17.82 10.30 22.85
C MET A 98 19.37 10.21 22.92
N SER A 99 19.93 9.01 23.09
CA SER A 99 21.39 8.79 23.02
C SER A 99 21.85 8.24 21.66
N ALA A 100 20.92 7.93 20.74
CA ALA A 100 21.27 7.50 19.39
C ALA A 100 21.96 8.65 18.63
N PRO A 101 22.84 8.39 17.65
CA PRO A 101 23.47 9.48 16.89
C PRO A 101 22.47 10.36 16.12
N TYR A 102 21.37 9.76 15.65
CA TYR A 102 20.27 10.47 15.01
C TYR A 102 18.97 10.09 15.72
N HIS A 103 18.29 11.09 16.25
CA HIS A 103 17.04 10.95 17.01
C HIS A 103 16.20 12.22 16.81
N PRO A 104 14.87 12.15 16.95
CA PRO A 104 14.04 13.34 16.98
C PRO A 104 14.17 14.08 18.32
N GLN A 105 13.63 15.29 18.41
CA GLN A 105 13.51 15.99 19.70
C GLN A 105 12.53 15.30 20.66
N MET A 106 11.49 14.68 20.09
CA MET A 106 10.46 13.93 20.79
C MET A 106 9.86 12.89 19.84
N ASN A 107 9.46 11.74 20.37
CA ASN A 107 8.71 10.75 19.60
C ASN A 107 7.24 11.19 19.42
N LYS A 108 6.95 11.96 18.38
CA LYS A 108 5.62 12.51 18.08
C LYS A 108 5.45 12.73 16.57
N GLY A 109 4.41 12.16 15.98
CA GLY A 109 4.13 12.18 14.55
C GLY A 109 4.69 10.98 13.77
N HIS A 110 5.02 9.87 14.44
CA HIS A 110 5.66 8.69 13.83
C HIS A 110 6.83 9.08 12.90
N GLU A 111 6.93 8.52 11.69
CA GLU A 111 8.02 8.75 10.75
C GLU A 111 8.10 10.20 10.25
N ALA A 112 6.99 10.95 10.26
CA ALA A 112 6.98 12.33 9.79
C ALA A 112 7.96 13.21 10.57
N MET A 113 8.06 13.01 11.88
CA MET A 113 9.02 13.70 12.73
C MET A 113 10.46 13.37 12.35
N MET A 114 10.77 12.08 12.18
CA MET A 114 12.11 11.63 11.83
C MET A 114 12.53 12.19 10.46
N TYR A 115 11.61 12.24 9.51
CA TYR A 115 11.89 12.75 8.17
C TYR A 115 12.12 14.26 8.16
N HIS A 116 11.28 15.04 8.84
CA HIS A 116 11.52 16.48 8.97
C HIS A 116 12.80 16.80 9.75
N GLN A 117 13.08 16.05 10.82
CA GLN A 117 14.31 16.19 11.58
C GLN A 117 15.52 15.88 10.68
N TYR A 118 15.48 14.82 9.86
CA TYR A 118 16.50 14.53 8.86
C TYR A 118 16.70 15.68 7.87
N PHE A 119 15.64 16.20 7.27
CA PHE A 119 15.75 17.32 6.33
C PHE A 119 16.36 18.57 6.98
N TYR A 120 16.06 18.81 8.25
CA TYR A 120 16.63 19.92 9.02
C TYR A 120 18.10 19.70 9.37
N ASP A 121 18.45 18.52 9.89
CA ASP A 121 19.81 18.20 10.36
C ASP A 121 20.80 18.10 9.20
N PHE A 122 20.38 17.46 8.10
CA PHE A 122 21.22 17.21 6.94
C PHE A 122 21.17 18.32 5.90
N TYR A 123 20.39 19.40 6.09
CA TYR A 123 20.13 20.42 5.07
C TYR A 123 21.39 20.86 4.29
N ASP A 124 22.49 21.10 5.00
CA ASP A 124 23.76 21.59 4.43
C ASP A 124 24.68 20.44 3.89
N ASN A 125 24.35 19.19 4.21
CA ASN A 125 25.15 17.98 3.92
C ASN A 125 24.33 16.88 3.20
N LEU A 126 23.25 17.26 2.49
CA LEU A 126 22.39 16.30 1.79
C LEU A 126 23.15 15.53 0.70
N PRO A 127 22.88 14.21 0.54
CA PRO A 127 23.29 13.42 -0.61
C PRO A 127 22.49 13.83 -1.85
N ASP A 128 22.85 13.34 -3.03
CA ASP A 128 22.10 13.60 -4.27
C ASP A 128 20.65 13.08 -4.17
N ILE A 129 20.44 11.94 -3.49
CA ILE A 129 19.14 11.33 -3.25
C ILE A 129 19.00 10.92 -1.79
N SER A 130 17.88 11.28 -1.17
CA SER A 130 17.46 10.76 0.13
C SER A 130 16.24 9.86 -0.05
N ILE A 131 16.34 8.62 0.42
CA ILE A 131 15.25 7.64 0.45
C ILE A 131 14.85 7.45 1.91
N LEU A 132 13.56 7.57 2.21
CA LEU A 132 13.04 7.55 3.58
C LEU A 132 12.03 6.42 3.71
N VAL A 133 12.28 5.51 4.66
CA VAL A 133 11.51 4.27 4.84
C VAL A 133 11.33 3.95 6.33
N HIS A 134 10.34 3.11 6.63
CA HIS A 134 10.20 2.49 7.95
C HIS A 134 11.15 1.30 8.09
N SER A 135 11.38 0.83 9.32
CA SER A 135 12.35 -0.23 9.65
C SER A 135 12.00 -1.62 9.11
N GLN A 136 10.74 -1.94 8.84
CA GLN A 136 10.33 -3.29 8.45
C GLN A 136 10.78 -3.67 7.04
N SER A 137 11.47 -4.80 6.89
CA SER A 137 11.90 -5.33 5.59
C SER A 137 10.75 -5.92 4.77
N HIS A 138 9.73 -6.45 5.44
CA HIS A 138 8.49 -6.95 4.85
C HIS A 138 7.29 -6.24 5.47
N SER A 139 6.44 -5.67 4.64
CA SER A 139 5.39 -4.78 5.12
C SER A 139 4.24 -4.66 4.13
N TRP A 140 3.01 -4.51 4.64
CA TRP A 140 1.83 -4.21 3.83
C TRP A 140 1.89 -2.82 3.17
N HIS A 141 2.76 -1.95 3.69
CA HIS A 141 3.05 -0.63 3.11
C HIS A 141 3.81 -0.76 1.76
N VAL A 142 4.34 -1.94 1.44
CA VAL A 142 4.99 -2.26 0.17
C VAL A 142 4.04 -3.05 -0.73
N ASP A 143 4.03 -2.73 -2.01
CA ASP A 143 3.12 -3.36 -2.95
C ASP A 143 3.38 -4.87 -3.11
N GLN A 144 2.30 -5.64 -3.27
CA GLN A 144 2.37 -7.09 -3.47
C GLN A 144 3.18 -7.46 -4.72
N LEU A 145 3.17 -6.62 -5.76
CA LEU A 145 3.97 -6.82 -6.96
C LEU A 145 5.49 -6.77 -6.65
N LEU A 146 5.88 -6.05 -5.61
CA LEU A 146 7.24 -5.96 -5.10
C LEU A 146 7.51 -6.97 -3.96
N ASP A 147 6.70 -8.04 -3.89
CA ASP A 147 6.75 -9.10 -2.88
C ASP A 147 6.62 -8.59 -1.43
N GLN A 148 5.99 -7.42 -1.26
CA GLN A 148 5.92 -6.72 0.02
C GLN A 148 7.30 -6.49 0.67
N SER A 149 8.37 -6.53 -0.13
CA SER A 149 9.76 -6.52 0.35
C SER A 149 10.44 -5.20 0.03
N MET A 150 10.86 -4.47 1.06
CA MET A 150 11.66 -3.25 0.90
C MET A 150 13.03 -3.55 0.26
N ILE A 151 13.61 -4.71 0.55
CA ILE A 151 14.86 -5.15 -0.06
C ILE A 151 14.69 -5.32 -1.57
N PHE A 152 13.62 -6.01 -1.99
CA PHE A 152 13.31 -6.17 -3.41
C PHE A 152 13.08 -4.79 -4.06
N SER A 153 12.26 -3.96 -3.43
CA SER A 153 11.88 -2.63 -3.95
C SER A 153 13.10 -1.74 -4.15
N LEU A 154 13.95 -1.57 -3.14
CA LEU A 154 15.13 -0.71 -3.20
C LEU A 154 16.21 -1.24 -4.14
N ASN A 155 16.38 -2.57 -4.27
CA ASN A 155 17.33 -3.15 -5.22
C ASN A 155 16.92 -2.98 -6.70
N HIS A 156 15.62 -2.77 -6.97
CA HIS A 156 15.10 -2.54 -8.32
C HIS A 156 14.81 -1.06 -8.61
N LEU A 157 14.92 -0.18 -7.62
CA LEU A 157 14.60 1.23 -7.75
C LEU A 157 15.53 1.93 -8.77
N ASP A 158 14.95 2.50 -9.83
CA ASP A 158 15.69 3.33 -10.78
C ASP A 158 15.89 4.74 -10.23
N LEU A 159 17.09 4.97 -9.69
CA LEU A 159 17.49 6.29 -9.16
C LEU A 159 17.42 7.42 -10.21
N ARG A 160 17.44 7.10 -11.52
CA ARG A 160 17.29 8.11 -12.58
C ARG A 160 15.86 8.64 -12.64
N GLU A 161 14.87 7.79 -12.38
CA GLU A 161 13.48 8.25 -12.28
C GLU A 161 13.29 9.11 -11.03
N VAL A 162 13.97 8.80 -9.92
CA VAL A 162 14.01 9.68 -8.74
C VAL A 162 14.59 11.05 -9.10
N GLN A 163 15.72 11.09 -9.80
CA GLN A 163 16.32 12.34 -10.28
C GLN A 163 15.39 13.09 -11.23
N GLN A 164 14.70 12.40 -12.14
CA GLN A 164 13.80 13.02 -13.11
C GLN A 164 12.54 13.58 -12.46
N ARG A 165 11.91 12.83 -11.55
CA ARG A 165 10.69 13.25 -10.85
C ARG A 165 10.96 14.18 -9.68
N GLN A 166 12.18 14.20 -9.16
CA GLN A 166 12.67 15.00 -8.04
C GLN A 166 12.07 14.65 -6.67
N PHE A 167 10.85 14.08 -6.67
CA PHE A 167 10.15 13.46 -5.53
C PHE A 167 9.25 12.34 -6.06
N LEU A 168 9.15 11.24 -5.31
CA LEU A 168 8.17 10.19 -5.53
C LEU A 168 7.88 9.40 -4.25
N ASN A 169 6.67 8.84 -4.18
CA ASN A 169 6.36 7.75 -3.26
C ASN A 169 6.88 6.42 -3.85
N LEU A 170 7.47 5.57 -2.99
CA LEU A 170 7.95 4.23 -3.36
C LEU A 170 6.78 3.28 -3.63
N ARG A 171 5.62 3.51 -3.02
CA ARG A 171 4.39 2.80 -3.32
C ARG A 171 3.79 3.31 -4.63
N VAL A 172 3.26 2.39 -5.44
CA VAL A 172 2.66 2.67 -6.74
C VAL A 172 1.15 2.48 -6.73
N THR A 173 0.65 1.45 -6.02
CA THR A 173 -0.77 1.07 -6.10
C THR A 173 -1.71 2.15 -5.55
N TRP A 174 -2.80 2.42 -6.26
CA TRP A 174 -3.78 3.47 -6.00
C TRP A 174 -4.80 3.11 -4.92
N GLY A 175 -4.95 1.82 -4.61
CA GLY A 175 -5.99 1.31 -3.71
C GLY A 175 -6.04 2.03 -2.35
N PHE A 176 -4.89 2.47 -1.85
CA PHE A 176 -4.77 3.36 -0.70
C PHE A 176 -4.18 4.71 -1.13
N GLY A 177 -4.89 5.79 -0.79
CA GLY A 177 -4.48 7.18 -1.03
C GLY A 177 -4.93 7.79 -2.36
N CYS A 178 -4.73 7.13 -3.51
CA CYS A 178 -5.16 7.67 -4.82
C CYS A 178 -6.61 7.37 -5.21
N MET A 179 -7.26 6.43 -4.52
CA MET A 179 -8.68 6.10 -4.70
C MET A 179 -9.42 6.20 -3.36
N ALA A 180 -9.56 5.09 -2.63
CA ALA A 180 -10.34 5.03 -1.40
C ALA A 180 -9.74 5.84 -0.24
N GLY A 181 -8.46 6.22 -0.33
CA GLY A 181 -7.76 7.02 0.68
C GLY A 181 -7.54 8.48 0.30
N ALA A 182 -8.19 8.99 -0.76
CA ALA A 182 -8.10 10.40 -1.10
C ALA A 182 -8.79 11.25 -0.02
N ILE A 183 -8.09 12.27 0.48
CA ILE A 183 -8.60 13.14 1.54
C ILE A 183 -9.39 14.28 0.92
N ASN A 184 -10.62 14.47 1.39
CA ASN A 184 -11.38 15.69 1.12
C ASN A 184 -11.24 16.67 2.29
N THR A 185 -10.48 17.75 2.07
CA THR A 185 -10.13 18.75 3.09
C THR A 185 -11.33 19.61 3.52
N THR A 186 -12.45 19.57 2.81
CA THR A 186 -13.66 20.34 3.17
C THR A 186 -14.54 19.58 4.17
N ARG A 187 -14.28 18.29 4.39
CA ARG A 187 -15.04 17.42 5.30
C ARG A 187 -14.54 17.49 6.75
N ALA A 188 -14.30 18.70 7.24
CA ALA A 188 -13.76 18.95 8.58
C ALA A 188 -14.69 18.51 9.74
N ASN A 189 -15.96 18.21 9.46
CA ASN A 189 -16.95 17.82 10.47
C ASN A 189 -17.41 16.35 10.32
N GLU A 190 -16.80 15.58 9.42
CA GLU A 190 -17.16 14.17 9.19
C GLU A 190 -16.18 13.24 9.92
N GLU A 191 -16.69 12.48 10.87
CA GLU A 191 -15.95 11.37 11.48
C GLU A 191 -15.86 10.20 10.48
N SER A 192 -14.65 9.66 10.31
CA SER A 192 -14.40 8.51 9.46
C SER A 192 -13.59 7.47 10.22
N GLY A 193 -14.11 6.25 10.31
CA GLY A 193 -13.35 5.13 10.87
C GLY A 193 -12.21 4.65 9.97
N VAL A 194 -12.25 5.00 8.67
CA VAL A 194 -11.25 4.58 7.67
C VAL A 194 -10.16 5.63 7.49
N LEU A 195 -10.52 6.91 7.55
CA LEU A 195 -9.63 8.08 7.37
C LEU A 195 -9.84 9.07 8.53
N PRO A 196 -9.49 8.69 9.77
CA PRO A 196 -9.75 9.52 10.95
C PRO A 196 -9.07 10.90 10.89
N GLU A 197 -7.98 11.03 10.13
CA GLU A 197 -7.25 12.28 9.92
C GLU A 197 -7.96 13.29 8.99
N GLN A 198 -8.97 12.87 8.23
CA GLN A 198 -9.63 13.72 7.23
C GLN A 198 -10.18 15.02 7.84
N LYS A 199 -10.81 14.91 9.02
CA LYS A 199 -11.41 16.05 9.70
C LYS A 199 -10.37 17.11 10.13
N GLU A 200 -9.13 16.68 10.35
CA GLU A 200 -8.02 17.53 10.80
C GLU A 200 -7.26 18.16 9.63
N MET A 201 -7.46 17.65 8.41
CA MET A 201 -6.61 17.99 7.28
C MET A 201 -6.68 19.47 6.90
N GLN A 202 -7.85 20.11 7.01
CA GLN A 202 -8.00 21.52 6.66
C GLN A 202 -7.09 22.42 7.52
N GLU A 203 -7.19 22.28 8.85
CA GLU A 203 -6.43 23.12 9.77
C GLU A 203 -4.95 22.73 9.78
N ALA A 204 -4.63 21.45 9.67
CA ALA A 204 -3.25 20.99 9.58
C ALA A 204 -2.54 21.50 8.32
N PHE A 205 -3.22 21.48 7.17
CA PHE A 205 -2.66 21.99 5.92
C PHE A 205 -2.43 23.51 6.00
N ARG A 206 -3.40 24.26 6.54
CA ARG A 206 -3.26 25.70 6.78
C ARG A 206 -2.08 26.00 7.70
N ALA A 207 -1.99 25.29 8.82
CA ALA A 207 -0.94 25.51 9.80
C ALA A 207 0.45 25.23 9.23
N ASN A 208 0.60 24.20 8.39
CA ASN A 208 1.90 23.82 7.84
C ASN A 208 2.34 24.68 6.65
N PHE A 209 1.42 25.10 5.77
CA PHE A 209 1.78 25.83 4.55
C PHE A 209 1.40 27.31 4.56
N ASN A 210 0.71 27.79 5.60
CA ASN A 210 0.20 29.16 5.72
C ASN A 210 -0.68 29.57 4.52
N LEU A 211 -1.57 28.68 4.10
CA LEU A 211 -2.46 28.86 2.95
C LEU A 211 -3.93 28.92 3.36
N TYR A 212 -4.66 29.87 2.79
CA TYR A 212 -6.11 29.99 2.96
C TYR A 212 -6.89 29.17 1.93
N ASP A 213 -6.44 29.19 0.68
CA ASP A 213 -7.03 28.41 -0.42
C ASP A 213 -6.43 27.00 -0.40
N ILE A 214 -7.05 26.11 0.35
CA ILE A 214 -6.64 24.72 0.53
C ILE A 214 -7.25 23.87 -0.59
N PRO A 215 -6.47 23.02 -1.29
CA PRO A 215 -7.02 22.10 -2.27
C PRO A 215 -8.10 21.20 -1.65
N GLU A 216 -9.25 21.08 -2.31
CA GLU A 216 -10.35 20.23 -1.82
C GLU A 216 -9.91 18.77 -1.70
N ILE A 217 -9.17 18.25 -2.68
CA ILE A 217 -8.74 16.85 -2.72
C ILE A 217 -7.23 16.76 -2.63
N LEU A 218 -6.75 15.97 -1.67
CA LEU A 218 -5.37 15.50 -1.60
C LEU A 218 -5.33 14.01 -1.91
N ALA A 219 -4.46 13.61 -2.83
CA ALA A 219 -4.33 12.22 -3.24
C ALA A 219 -2.90 11.86 -3.67
N THR A 220 -2.35 10.83 -3.06
CA THR A 220 -1.03 10.28 -3.37
C THR A 220 -1.00 8.83 -2.87
N PRO A 221 -0.16 7.91 -3.38
CA PRO A 221 0.02 6.62 -2.74
C PRO A 221 0.35 6.81 -1.24
N CYS A 222 -0.17 5.97 -0.37
CA CYS A 222 -0.04 6.15 1.09
C CYS A 222 1.38 5.94 1.64
N CYS A 223 1.51 6.06 2.96
CA CYS A 223 2.45 5.31 3.79
C CYS A 223 3.89 5.87 3.89
N SER A 224 4.08 7.16 3.54
CA SER A 224 5.31 7.96 3.72
C SER A 224 6.65 7.32 3.31
N GLN A 225 6.67 6.25 2.51
CA GLN A 225 7.93 5.72 2.00
C GLN A 225 8.28 6.48 0.72
N ILE A 226 9.24 7.41 0.79
CA ILE A 226 9.47 8.39 -0.26
C ILE A 226 10.93 8.43 -0.70
N ALA A 227 11.17 8.88 -1.92
CA ALA A 227 12.49 9.23 -2.42
C ALA A 227 12.47 10.66 -2.95
N VAL A 228 13.47 11.45 -2.55
CA VAL A 228 13.54 12.88 -2.86
C VAL A 228 14.98 13.28 -3.16
N THR A 229 15.14 14.15 -4.14
CA THR A 229 16.45 14.68 -4.57
C THR A 229 16.93 15.82 -3.68
N LYS A 230 18.26 16.02 -3.65
CA LYS A 230 18.88 17.16 -2.97
C LYS A 230 18.27 18.49 -3.37
N GLU A 231 18.17 18.72 -4.67
CA GLU A 231 17.68 19.98 -5.24
C GLU A 231 16.26 20.26 -4.77
N ARG A 232 15.44 19.20 -4.66
CA ARG A 232 14.07 19.28 -4.20
C ARG A 232 13.97 19.58 -2.71
N ILE A 233 14.79 18.95 -1.86
CA ILE A 233 14.85 19.29 -0.42
C ILE A 233 15.30 20.74 -0.24
N LEU A 234 16.35 21.16 -0.95
CA LEU A 234 16.89 22.53 -0.84
C LEU A 234 15.94 23.60 -1.40
N SER A 235 14.98 23.23 -2.25
CA SER A 235 13.95 24.17 -2.71
C SER A 235 12.98 24.59 -1.60
N VAL A 236 12.90 23.80 -0.53
CA VAL A 236 12.17 24.13 0.69
C VAL A 236 13.13 24.82 1.66
N PRO A 237 12.82 26.02 2.20
CA PRO A 237 13.67 26.67 3.18
C PRO A 237 13.91 25.82 4.42
N LYS A 238 15.10 25.87 5.02
CA LYS A 238 15.45 25.11 6.23
C LYS A 238 14.48 25.39 7.38
N GLU A 239 14.06 26.65 7.51
CA GLU A 239 13.10 27.13 8.50
C GLU A 239 11.71 26.50 8.32
N GLN A 240 11.34 26.13 7.10
CA GLN A 240 10.08 25.46 6.83
C GLN A 240 10.08 24.03 7.41
N TYR A 241 11.20 23.30 7.34
CA TYR A 241 11.33 22.02 8.03
C TYR A 241 11.25 22.16 9.54
N LYS A 242 11.88 23.21 10.10
CA LYS A 242 11.74 23.53 11.52
C LYS A 242 10.29 23.83 11.90
N HIS A 243 9.57 24.60 11.08
CA HIS A 243 8.15 24.90 11.30
C HIS A 243 7.29 23.64 11.35
N HIS A 244 7.55 22.68 10.46
CA HIS A 244 6.87 21.38 10.46
C HIS A 244 7.15 20.54 11.71
N ILE A 245 8.41 20.53 12.18
CA ILE A 245 8.77 19.93 13.47
C ILE A 245 8.03 20.61 14.61
N ASP A 246 8.02 21.94 14.65
CA ASP A 246 7.35 22.71 15.70
C ASP A 246 5.83 22.46 15.68
N TRP A 247 5.19 22.31 14.51
CA TRP A 247 3.79 21.92 14.41
C TRP A 247 3.53 20.53 14.99
N LEU A 248 4.36 19.54 14.65
CA LEU A 248 4.26 18.17 15.17
C LEU A 248 4.38 18.12 16.69
N LEU A 249 5.29 18.93 17.27
CA LEU A 249 5.50 18.99 18.71
C LEU A 249 4.36 19.66 19.47
N ASN A 250 3.73 20.69 18.88
CA ASN A 250 2.77 21.54 19.58
C ASN A 250 1.30 21.23 19.26
N THR A 251 1.04 20.43 18.21
CA THR A 251 -0.32 20.05 17.85
C THR A 251 -0.98 19.21 18.96
N PRO A 252 -2.27 19.46 19.30
CA PRO A 252 -2.98 18.65 20.28
C PRO A 252 -3.39 17.27 19.73
N LEU A 253 -3.19 17.02 18.43
CA LEU A 253 -3.54 15.76 17.80
C LEU A 253 -2.76 14.60 18.40
N GLU A 254 -3.38 13.43 18.48
CA GLU A 254 -2.69 12.21 18.85
C GLU A 254 -1.55 11.89 17.87
N ASP A 255 -0.56 11.13 18.33
CA ASP A 255 0.61 10.72 17.55
C ASP A 255 0.23 10.14 16.17
N ALA A 256 -0.60 9.09 16.16
CA ALA A 256 -1.05 8.43 14.93
C ALA A 256 -1.81 9.35 13.97
N ILE A 257 -2.62 10.29 14.48
CA ILE A 257 -3.37 11.23 13.64
C ILE A 257 -2.42 12.25 13.03
N SER A 258 -1.53 12.85 13.83
CA SER A 258 -0.55 13.83 13.32
C SER A 258 0.40 13.24 12.27
N GLY A 259 0.80 11.98 12.41
CA GLY A 259 1.59 11.26 11.42
C GLY A 259 0.81 11.04 10.12
N ARG A 260 -0.41 10.49 10.23
CA ARG A 260 -1.33 10.27 9.08
C ARG A 260 -1.59 11.55 8.29
N THR A 261 -1.83 12.66 8.98
CA THR A 261 -2.03 13.97 8.35
C THR A 261 -0.82 14.38 7.50
N TRP A 262 0.39 14.10 7.97
CA TRP A 262 1.62 14.37 7.21
C TRP A 262 1.82 13.48 5.99
N GLU A 263 1.36 12.22 6.03
CA GLU A 263 1.42 11.32 4.87
C GLU A 263 0.78 11.95 3.62
N HIS A 264 -0.28 12.74 3.81
CA HIS A 264 -1.04 13.39 2.73
C HIS A 264 -0.48 14.74 2.26
N MET A 265 0.62 15.21 2.86
CA MET A 265 1.20 16.54 2.58
C MET A 265 2.57 16.48 1.87
N TRP A 266 3.22 15.32 1.78
CA TRP A 266 4.55 15.19 1.18
C TRP A 266 4.62 15.66 -0.28
N GLN A 267 3.66 15.22 -1.09
CA GLN A 267 3.56 15.61 -2.49
C GLN A 267 3.31 17.12 -2.64
N TYR A 268 2.59 17.74 -1.71
CA TYR A 268 2.41 19.18 -1.72
C TYR A 268 3.69 19.92 -1.33
N LEU A 269 4.37 19.48 -0.27
CA LEU A 269 5.63 20.05 0.19
C LEU A 269 6.68 20.10 -0.93
N PHE A 270 6.83 19.00 -1.67
CA PHE A 270 7.88 18.89 -2.67
C PHE A 270 7.42 19.29 -4.07
N LEU A 271 6.24 18.87 -4.52
CA LEU A 271 5.78 19.11 -5.89
C LEU A 271 4.86 20.33 -6.03
N GLN A 272 4.38 20.90 -4.92
CA GLN A 272 3.28 21.90 -4.91
C GLN A 272 2.04 21.39 -5.66
N LYS A 273 1.80 20.07 -5.57
CA LYS A 273 0.65 19.40 -6.18
C LYS A 273 -0.25 18.84 -5.09
N ALA A 274 -1.55 18.99 -5.25
CA ALA A 274 -2.53 18.35 -4.37
C ALA A 274 -2.65 16.85 -4.67
N ILE A 275 -2.48 16.48 -5.95
CA ILE A 275 -2.68 15.12 -6.46
C ILE A 275 -1.39 14.65 -7.16
N ASP A 276 -0.80 13.55 -6.69
CA ASP A 276 0.31 12.83 -7.34
C ASP A 276 -0.02 11.34 -7.43
N CYS A 277 -0.80 10.98 -8.46
CA CYS A 277 -1.29 9.61 -8.69
C CYS A 277 -0.85 9.11 -10.08
N PRO A 278 0.37 8.57 -10.19
CA PRO A 278 0.91 8.15 -11.49
C PRO A 278 0.23 6.87 -11.98
N LEU A 279 0.09 6.72 -13.30
CA LEU A 279 -0.44 5.48 -13.90
C LEU A 279 0.39 4.27 -13.48
N GLU A 280 -0.21 3.32 -12.75
CA GLU A 280 0.50 2.23 -12.07
C GLU A 280 1.42 1.43 -13.00
N HIS A 281 0.91 0.95 -14.13
CA HIS A 281 1.71 0.19 -15.12
C HIS A 281 2.94 0.96 -15.65
N LYS A 282 2.86 2.29 -15.74
CA LYS A 282 4.00 3.14 -16.15
C LYS A 282 4.95 3.38 -14.99
N ALA A 283 4.41 3.59 -13.79
CA ALA A 283 5.18 3.79 -12.58
C ALA A 283 6.01 2.55 -12.23
N TYR A 284 5.42 1.34 -12.23
CA TYR A 284 6.17 0.09 -12.03
C TYR A 284 7.27 -0.10 -13.08
N CYS A 285 6.99 0.20 -14.35
CA CYS A 285 7.98 0.10 -15.42
C CYS A 285 9.16 1.06 -15.24
N ARG A 286 8.88 2.31 -14.86
CA ARG A 286 9.91 3.35 -14.70
C ARG A 286 10.68 3.25 -13.40
N LEU A 287 10.00 2.92 -12.30
CA LEU A 287 10.59 2.89 -10.96
C LEU A 287 11.28 1.57 -10.68
N TYR A 288 10.72 0.45 -11.14
CA TYR A 288 11.14 -0.88 -10.70
C TYR A 288 11.51 -1.81 -11.86
N HIS A 289 11.49 -1.32 -13.11
CA HIS A 289 11.74 -2.12 -14.30
C HIS A 289 10.78 -3.31 -14.45
N ILE A 290 9.52 -3.12 -14.04
CA ILE A 290 8.46 -4.12 -14.20
C ILE A 290 7.46 -3.57 -15.23
N CYS A 291 7.66 -3.88 -16.52
CA CYS A 291 6.79 -3.38 -17.58
C CYS A 291 5.87 -4.49 -18.13
N PHE A 292 4.56 -4.29 -18.01
CA PHE A 292 3.55 -5.25 -18.50
C PHE A 292 3.28 -5.14 -20.02
N GLY A 293 3.97 -4.26 -20.74
CA GLY A 293 3.74 -4.02 -22.18
C GLY A 293 2.55 -3.10 -22.49
N GLY A 294 1.72 -2.77 -21.50
CA GLY A 294 0.59 -1.85 -21.67
C GLY A 294 -0.38 -1.87 -20.50
N ARG A 295 -1.41 -1.04 -20.60
CA ARG A 295 -2.49 -0.98 -19.60
C ARG A 295 -3.31 -2.27 -19.57
N GLU A 296 -3.65 -2.82 -20.74
CA GLU A 296 -4.49 -4.02 -20.84
C GLU A 296 -3.88 -5.22 -20.12
N GLN A 297 -2.58 -5.48 -20.34
CA GLN A 297 -1.86 -6.59 -19.72
C GLN A 297 -1.70 -6.39 -18.21
N TYR A 298 -1.57 -5.15 -17.76
CA TYR A 298 -1.56 -4.82 -16.35
C TYR A 298 -2.93 -5.01 -15.70
N ASP A 299 -4.00 -4.57 -16.36
CA ASP A 299 -5.37 -4.75 -15.88
C ASP A 299 -5.70 -6.25 -15.76
N GLU A 300 -5.30 -7.09 -16.73
CA GLU A 300 -5.39 -8.56 -16.63
C GLU A 300 -4.66 -9.12 -15.40
N PHE A 301 -3.46 -8.60 -15.09
CA PHE A 301 -2.69 -9.01 -13.92
C PHE A 301 -3.40 -8.63 -12.62
N ILE A 302 -3.96 -7.43 -12.54
CA ILE A 302 -4.73 -6.98 -11.37
C ILE A 302 -6.00 -7.80 -11.17
N GLU A 303 -6.71 -8.16 -12.25
CA GLU A 303 -7.86 -9.05 -12.17
C GLU A 303 -7.49 -10.42 -11.59
N LEU A 304 -6.34 -10.98 -11.98
CA LEU A 304 -5.83 -12.23 -11.41
C LEU A 304 -5.52 -12.07 -9.92
N GLN A 305 -4.87 -10.98 -9.50
CA GLN A 305 -4.58 -10.72 -8.09
C GLN A 305 -5.85 -10.61 -7.25
N GLN A 306 -6.85 -9.86 -7.73
CA GLN A 306 -8.14 -9.73 -7.04
C GLN A 306 -8.87 -11.09 -6.97
N GLY A 307 -8.77 -11.89 -8.02
CA GLY A 307 -9.29 -13.26 -8.03
C GLY A 307 -8.64 -14.14 -6.96
N ALA A 308 -7.30 -14.12 -6.87
CA ALA A 308 -6.56 -14.86 -5.85
C ALA A 308 -6.95 -14.42 -4.43
N GLN A 309 -7.03 -13.12 -4.18
CA GLN A 309 -7.38 -12.57 -2.87
C GLN A 309 -8.79 -12.99 -2.41
N LYS A 310 -9.76 -12.99 -3.33
CA LYS A 310 -11.12 -13.47 -3.04
C LYS A 310 -11.14 -14.96 -2.68
N LEU A 311 -10.37 -15.78 -3.39
CA LEU A 311 -10.26 -17.21 -3.10
C LEU A 311 -9.56 -17.46 -1.76
N ASP A 312 -8.52 -16.69 -1.43
CA ASP A 312 -7.86 -16.74 -0.12
C ASP A 312 -8.84 -16.38 1.00
N GLN A 313 -9.65 -15.32 0.84
CA GLN A 313 -10.68 -14.95 1.82
C GLN A 313 -11.73 -16.04 2.03
N GLU A 314 -12.20 -16.68 0.95
CA GLU A 314 -13.14 -17.79 1.06
C GLU A 314 -12.51 -19.02 1.73
N LEU A 315 -11.22 -19.29 1.48
CA LEU A 315 -10.49 -20.34 2.18
C LEU A 315 -10.31 -20.05 3.66
N SER A 316 -10.00 -18.80 4.04
CA SER A 316 -9.88 -18.40 5.44
C SER A 316 -11.20 -18.61 6.20
N LYS A 317 -12.35 -18.22 5.62
CA LYS A 317 -13.66 -18.47 6.23
C LYS A 317 -13.93 -19.95 6.48
N ILE A 318 -13.54 -20.83 5.55
CA ILE A 318 -13.69 -22.28 5.72
C ILE A 318 -12.78 -22.79 6.85
N ASN A 319 -11.54 -22.31 6.93
CA ASN A 319 -10.62 -22.68 8.00
C ASN A 319 -11.13 -22.22 9.37
N GLU A 320 -11.57 -20.96 9.48
CA GLU A 320 -12.16 -20.41 10.72
C GLU A 320 -13.40 -21.21 11.15
N PHE A 321 -14.25 -21.59 10.18
CA PHE A 321 -15.39 -22.46 10.44
C PHE A 321 -14.92 -23.84 10.95
N GLU A 322 -13.96 -24.49 10.29
CA GLU A 322 -13.41 -25.78 10.72
C GLU A 322 -12.85 -25.71 12.15
N GLU A 323 -12.08 -24.66 12.48
CA GLU A 323 -11.53 -24.41 13.82
C GLU A 323 -12.63 -24.26 14.88
N HIS A 324 -13.66 -23.45 14.60
CA HIS A 324 -14.80 -23.25 15.51
C HIS A 324 -15.57 -24.56 15.78
N TRP A 325 -15.71 -25.42 14.77
CA TRP A 325 -16.40 -26.71 14.96
C TRP A 325 -15.53 -27.79 15.59
N GLU A 326 -14.21 -27.71 15.47
CA GLU A 326 -13.31 -28.55 16.26
C GLU A 326 -13.37 -28.19 17.74
N GLU A 327 -13.45 -26.90 18.07
CA GLU A 327 -13.63 -26.42 19.44
C GLU A 327 -15.00 -26.84 20.01
N TYR A 328 -16.09 -26.59 19.28
CA TYR A 328 -17.44 -27.02 19.67
C TYR A 328 -17.58 -28.54 19.80
N GLY A 329 -16.86 -29.29 18.96
CA GLY A 329 -16.81 -30.75 19.03
C GLY A 329 -16.18 -31.26 20.32
N LYS A 330 -15.07 -30.64 20.76
CA LYS A 330 -14.40 -30.96 22.03
C LYS A 330 -15.28 -30.64 23.23
N GLU A 331 -15.91 -29.45 23.25
CA GLU A 331 -16.84 -29.06 24.33
C GLU A 331 -18.02 -30.04 24.48
N LYS A 332 -18.51 -30.60 23.37
CA LYS A 332 -19.59 -31.60 23.39
C LYS A 332 -19.12 -33.00 23.73
N GLU A 333 -17.92 -33.41 23.34
CA GLU A 333 -17.33 -34.67 23.82
C GLU A 333 -17.13 -34.65 25.34
N ASP A 334 -16.70 -33.51 25.89
CA ASP A 334 -16.61 -33.28 27.35
C ASP A 334 -17.99 -33.26 28.03
N ALA A 335 -19.05 -32.85 27.32
CA ALA A 335 -20.43 -32.83 27.84
C ALA A 335 -21.18 -34.17 27.68
N GLU A 336 -20.86 -34.98 26.66
CA GLU A 336 -21.45 -36.31 26.44
C GLU A 336 -21.05 -37.34 27.52
N GLU A 337 -19.97 -37.10 28.28
CA GLU A 337 -19.66 -37.82 29.53
C GLU A 337 -20.77 -37.68 30.60
N ASN A 338 -21.69 -36.72 30.45
CA ASN A 338 -22.82 -36.47 31.35
C ASN A 338 -24.20 -36.94 30.83
N GLY A 339 -24.27 -37.71 29.74
CA GLY A 339 -25.42 -38.59 29.46
C GLY A 339 -26.53 -38.13 28.49
N GLU A 340 -26.34 -37.07 27.70
CA GLU A 340 -27.24 -36.74 26.58
C GLU A 340 -26.65 -37.17 25.23
N LYS A 341 -27.27 -38.17 24.56
CA LYS A 341 -26.90 -38.59 23.20
C LYS A 341 -27.72 -37.84 22.15
N ASN A 342 -27.06 -37.21 21.19
CA ASN A 342 -27.69 -36.44 20.12
C ASN A 342 -27.18 -36.88 18.73
N GLU A 343 -27.59 -38.07 18.28
CA GLU A 343 -27.10 -38.71 17.04
C GLU A 343 -27.44 -37.93 15.75
N ASP A 344 -28.58 -37.24 15.70
CA ASP A 344 -28.99 -36.43 14.54
C ASP A 344 -28.08 -35.21 14.31
N VAL A 345 -27.53 -34.65 15.40
CA VAL A 345 -26.59 -33.53 15.35
C VAL A 345 -25.22 -33.97 14.83
N LYS A 346 -24.75 -35.17 15.21
CA LYS A 346 -23.48 -35.74 14.71
C LYS A 346 -23.54 -36.00 13.20
N GLY A 347 -24.66 -36.54 12.70
CA GLY A 347 -24.84 -36.79 11.26
C GLY A 347 -24.84 -35.52 10.41
N ALA A 348 -25.50 -34.45 10.87
CA ALA A 348 -25.50 -33.16 10.19
C ALA A 348 -24.09 -32.54 10.12
N ILE A 349 -23.34 -32.60 11.23
CA ILE A 349 -21.97 -32.10 11.32
C ILE A 349 -21.05 -32.84 10.35
N GLU A 350 -21.15 -34.17 10.25
CA GLU A 350 -20.29 -34.97 9.37
C GLU A 350 -20.54 -34.67 7.88
N VAL A 351 -21.79 -34.42 7.51
CA VAL A 351 -22.16 -34.01 6.14
C VAL A 351 -21.58 -32.63 5.80
N GLU A 352 -21.68 -31.68 6.73
CA GLU A 352 -21.17 -30.32 6.54
C GLU A 352 -19.63 -30.29 6.48
N LYS A 353 -18.95 -31.02 7.37
CA LYS A 353 -17.48 -31.22 7.31
C LYS A 353 -17.03 -31.79 5.97
N LYS A 354 -17.74 -32.79 5.44
CA LYS A 354 -17.42 -33.39 4.14
C LYS A 354 -17.66 -32.42 2.97
N ALA A 355 -18.70 -31.60 3.04
CA ALA A 355 -18.97 -30.57 2.04
C ALA A 355 -17.88 -29.48 2.04
N ASN A 356 -17.50 -29.00 3.22
CA ASN A 356 -16.45 -27.99 3.39
C ASN A 356 -15.07 -28.51 2.97
N SER A 357 -14.71 -29.74 3.34
CA SER A 357 -13.48 -30.39 2.88
C SER A 357 -13.39 -30.45 1.35
N LYS A 358 -14.49 -30.83 0.67
CA LYS A 358 -14.55 -30.85 -0.79
C LYS A 358 -14.44 -29.46 -1.42
N MET A 359 -15.08 -28.46 -0.82
CA MET A 359 -15.01 -27.06 -1.26
C MET A 359 -13.60 -26.50 -1.09
N LYS A 360 -12.96 -26.75 0.07
CA LYS A 360 -11.58 -26.39 0.38
C LYS A 360 -10.60 -26.90 -0.66
N ILE A 361 -10.66 -28.19 -1.00
CA ILE A 361 -9.81 -28.80 -2.04
C ILE A 361 -10.01 -28.10 -3.40
N LYS A 362 -11.25 -27.78 -3.75
CA LYS A 362 -11.56 -27.08 -5.01
C LYS A 362 -10.95 -25.67 -5.03
N LEU A 363 -11.18 -24.89 -3.98
CA LEU A 363 -10.66 -23.53 -3.84
C LEU A 363 -9.12 -23.51 -3.85
N GLN A 364 -8.47 -24.43 -3.12
CA GLN A 364 -7.01 -24.56 -3.11
C GLN A 364 -6.45 -24.83 -4.52
N ARG A 365 -7.11 -25.69 -5.30
CA ARG A 365 -6.70 -26.00 -6.67
C ARG A 365 -6.84 -24.79 -7.61
N GLU A 366 -7.95 -24.07 -7.50
CA GLU A 366 -8.22 -22.87 -8.29
C GLU A 366 -7.23 -21.74 -7.95
N LEU A 367 -7.01 -21.52 -6.66
CA LEU A 367 -6.03 -20.56 -6.14
C LEU A 367 -4.62 -20.90 -6.63
N ALA A 368 -4.20 -22.17 -6.57
CA ALA A 368 -2.90 -22.60 -7.08
C ALA A 368 -2.74 -22.29 -8.58
N SER A 369 -3.79 -22.52 -9.38
CA SER A 369 -3.78 -22.20 -10.81
C SER A 369 -3.66 -20.70 -11.07
N ILE A 370 -4.37 -19.87 -10.31
CA ILE A 370 -4.31 -18.41 -10.46
C ILE A 370 -2.96 -17.87 -9.98
N ARG A 371 -2.43 -18.35 -8.86
CA ARG A 371 -1.10 -17.96 -8.37
C ARG A 371 -0.01 -18.29 -9.39
N GLU A 372 -0.11 -19.42 -10.08
CA GLU A 372 0.82 -19.75 -11.15
C GLU A 372 0.70 -18.80 -12.35
N ALA A 373 -0.53 -18.43 -12.74
CA ALA A 373 -0.73 -17.42 -13.78
C ALA A 373 -0.16 -16.04 -13.38
N ILE A 374 -0.35 -15.62 -12.13
CA ILE A 374 0.24 -14.39 -11.57
C ILE A 374 1.77 -14.46 -11.65
N ARG A 375 2.38 -15.57 -11.22
CA ARG A 375 3.83 -15.78 -11.27
C ARG A 375 4.37 -15.63 -12.70
N ILE A 376 3.76 -16.33 -13.66
CA ILE A 376 4.16 -16.26 -15.07
C ILE A 376 4.05 -14.83 -15.61
N ARG A 377 2.95 -14.12 -15.34
CA ARG A 377 2.76 -12.74 -15.81
C ARG A 377 3.77 -11.77 -15.18
N LYS A 378 4.11 -11.95 -13.90
CA LYS A 378 5.16 -11.19 -13.23
C LYS A 378 6.54 -11.45 -13.84
N GLU A 379 6.87 -12.69 -14.19
CA GLU A 379 8.15 -13.05 -14.81
C GLU A 379 8.32 -12.54 -16.25
N ILE A 380 7.20 -12.40 -16.98
CA ILE A 380 7.20 -11.86 -18.35
C ILE A 380 7.27 -10.33 -18.37
N ALA A 381 6.95 -9.66 -17.26
CA ALA A 381 7.11 -8.21 -17.16
C ALA A 381 8.61 -7.87 -17.13
N VAL A 382 9.07 -7.08 -18.11
CA VAL A 382 10.49 -6.73 -18.35
C VAL A 382 10.67 -5.23 -18.44
#